data_AF-A0A0R1KDG4-F1
#
_entry.id   AF-A0A0R1KDG4-F1
#
_cell.length_a   1.000
_cell.length_b   1.000
_cell.length_c   1.000
_cell.angle_alpha   90.00
_cell.angle_beta   90.00
_cell.angle_gamma   90.00
#
_symmetry.space_group_name_H-M   'P 1'
#
loop_
_entity.id
_entity.type
_entity.pdbx_description
1 polymer ?
#
loop_
_entity_poly.entity_id
_entity_poly.type
_entity_poly.pdbx_seq_one_letter_code
_entity_poly.pdbx_strand_id
1 'polypeptide(L)'
;MMISEIEEEMERATFEMLKLEGFNPDHWRIKEIPIDDQLMTFQNLNDDTEFTIMCEDDGTISPYYTTIRNGCGTDNKAKSIIEAIELSDWYGRNENTK
;
A
#
# COMPACT_ATOMS: atom_id res chain seq x y z
N MET A 1 -18.11 -11.67 -7.44
CA MET A 1 -17.74 -10.89 -6.24
C MET A 1 -17.99 -9.45 -6.63
N MET A 2 -18.95 -8.76 -6.00
CA MET A 2 -19.16 -7.34 -6.25
C MET A 2 -18.07 -6.61 -5.49
N ILE A 3 -17.25 -5.84 -6.20
CA ILE A 3 -16.31 -4.90 -5.61
C ILE A 3 -17.16 -3.79 -4.97
N SER A 4 -16.85 -3.38 -3.75
CA SER A 4 -17.59 -2.32 -3.06
C SER A 4 -17.27 -0.95 -3.69
N GLU A 5 -18.17 0.03 -3.57
CA GLU A 5 -17.93 1.39 -4.11
C GLU A 5 -16.64 2.01 -3.54
N ILE A 6 -16.28 1.65 -2.30
CA ILE A 6 -15.06 2.10 -1.62
C ILE A 6 -13.82 1.47 -2.25
N GLU A 7 -13.85 0.17 -2.54
CA GLU A 7 -12.73 -0.52 -3.19
C GLU A 7 -12.45 0.06 -4.59
N GLU A 8 -13.49 0.33 -5.38
CA GLU A 8 -13.34 0.97 -6.71
C GLU A 8 -12.75 2.39 -6.61
N GLU A 9 -13.14 3.15 -5.59
CA GLU A 9 -12.60 4.48 -5.33
C GLU A 9 -11.14 4.44 -4.86
N MET A 10 -10.81 3.51 -3.95
CA MET A 10 -9.44 3.28 -3.50
C MET A 10 -8.52 2.88 -4.65
N GLU A 11 -8.95 1.93 -5.48
CA GLU A 11 -8.19 1.49 -6.65
C GLU A 11 -7.93 2.66 -7.62
N ARG A 12 -8.99 3.40 -7.96
CA ARG A 12 -8.89 4.57 -8.85
C ARG A 12 -7.94 5.62 -8.29
N ALA A 13 -8.09 6.00 -7.02
CA ALA A 13 -7.25 7.00 -6.38
C ALA A 13 -5.79 6.55 -6.34
N THR A 14 -5.54 5.27 -6.04
CA THR A 14 -4.19 4.70 -6.00
C THR A 14 -3.52 4.75 -7.37
N PHE A 15 -4.22 4.41 -8.45
CA PHE A 15 -3.65 4.49 -9.80
C PHE A 15 -3.32 5.92 -10.22
N GLU A 16 -4.09 6.91 -9.78
CA GLU A 16 -3.73 8.33 -10.02
C GLU A 16 -2.50 8.74 -9.21
N MET A 17 -2.38 8.34 -7.94
CA MET A 17 -1.17 8.57 -7.14
C MET A 17 0.07 7.96 -7.79
N LEU A 18 -0.03 6.70 -8.27
CA LEU A 18 1.05 6.03 -8.99
C LEU A 18 1.52 6.83 -10.20
N LYS A 19 0.59 7.34 -11.02
CA LYS A 19 0.93 8.19 -12.18
C LYS A 19 1.61 9.50 -11.74
N LEU A 20 1.09 10.15 -10.71
CA LEU A 20 1.61 11.42 -10.20
C LEU A 20 3.05 11.28 -9.67
N GLU A 21 3.37 10.12 -9.07
CA GLU A 21 4.71 9.80 -8.58
C GLU A 21 5.65 9.21 -9.65
N GLY A 22 5.17 9.06 -10.89
CA GLY A 22 5.99 8.62 -12.03
C GLY A 22 6.10 7.10 -12.21
N PHE A 23 5.28 6.33 -11.50
CA PHE A 23 5.16 4.89 -11.72
C PHE A 23 4.27 4.58 -12.93
N ASN A 24 4.47 3.41 -13.55
CA ASN A 24 3.53 2.87 -14.52
C ASN A 24 2.42 2.07 -13.79
N PRO A 25 1.15 2.51 -13.78
CA PRO A 25 0.07 1.81 -13.09
C PRO A 25 -0.17 0.39 -13.60
N ASP A 26 0.13 0.13 -14.88
CA ASP A 26 -0.05 -1.21 -15.49
C ASP A 26 0.88 -2.26 -14.87
N HIS A 27 1.87 -1.85 -14.10
CA HIS A 27 2.78 -2.73 -13.36
C HIS A 27 2.31 -3.02 -11.94
N TRP A 28 1.12 -2.56 -11.52
CA TRP A 28 0.63 -2.73 -10.16
C TRP A 28 -0.72 -3.42 -10.17
N ARG A 29 -0.93 -4.29 -9.18
CA ARG A 29 -2.22 -4.94 -8.94
C ARG A 29 -2.55 -4.96 -7.46
N ILE A 30 -3.84 -5.04 -7.16
CA ILE A 30 -4.31 -5.38 -5.82
C ILE A 30 -3.87 -6.81 -5.51
N LYS A 31 -3.15 -6.99 -4.41
CA LYS A 31 -2.71 -8.27 -3.87
C LYS A 31 -3.71 -8.78 -2.83
N GLU A 32 -4.15 -7.90 -1.95
CA GLU A 32 -4.99 -8.25 -0.79
C GLU A 32 -5.90 -7.09 -0.40
N ILE A 33 -7.13 -7.45 -0.02
CA ILE A 33 -8.11 -6.57 0.63
C ILE A 33 -8.57 -7.33 1.89
N PRO A 34 -8.16 -6.90 3.10
CA PRO A 34 -8.66 -7.48 4.33
C PRO A 34 -10.17 -7.23 4.49
N ILE A 35 -10.83 -8.06 5.31
CA ILE A 35 -12.29 -8.07 5.50
C ILE A 35 -12.87 -6.71 5.95
N ASP A 36 -12.04 -5.81 6.51
CA ASP A 36 -12.48 -4.51 7.00
C ASP A 36 -12.59 -3.44 5.88
N ASP A 37 -12.31 -3.78 4.61
CA ASP A 37 -12.45 -2.99 3.35
C ASP A 37 -11.81 -1.59 3.34
N GLN A 38 -11.16 -1.17 4.42
CA GLN A 38 -10.47 0.12 4.55
C GLN A 38 -9.00 0.06 4.15
N LEU A 39 -8.47 -1.12 3.84
CA LEU A 39 -7.06 -1.33 3.55
C LEU A 39 -6.90 -2.13 2.26
N MET A 40 -5.95 -1.73 1.42
CA MET A 40 -5.65 -2.39 0.17
C MET A 40 -4.14 -2.48 -0.03
N THR A 41 -3.63 -3.69 -0.22
CA THR A 41 -2.21 -3.93 -0.50
C THR A 41 -2.01 -4.04 -2.00
N PHE A 42 -1.09 -3.26 -2.55
CA PHE A 42 -0.67 -3.32 -3.94
C PHE A 42 0.68 -4.00 -4.07
N GLN A 43 0.84 -4.79 -5.13
CA GLN A 43 2.09 -5.46 -5.47
C GLN A 43 2.52 -5.09 -6.89
N ASN A 44 3.81 -4.84 -7.07
CA ASN A 44 4.42 -4.67 -8.38
C ASN A 44 4.48 -6.02 -9.11
N LEU A 45 4.19 -6.03 -10.40
CA LEU A 45 4.21 -7.25 -11.21
C LEU A 45 5.62 -7.68 -11.65
N ASN A 46 6.60 -6.77 -11.58
CA ASN A 46 7.95 -7.01 -12.06
C ASN A 46 8.95 -7.36 -10.94
N ASP A 47 8.61 -7.11 -9.69
CA ASP A 47 9.45 -7.39 -8.52
C ASP A 47 8.59 -7.62 -7.26
N ASP A 48 9.25 -7.79 -6.11
CA ASP A 48 8.58 -8.04 -4.82
C ASP A 48 8.18 -6.75 -4.07
N THR A 49 8.13 -5.60 -4.76
CA THR A 49 7.76 -4.32 -4.13
C THR A 49 6.26 -4.29 -3.86
N GLU A 50 5.93 -3.89 -2.63
CA GLU A 50 4.55 -3.76 -2.17
C GLU A 50 4.38 -2.46 -1.40
N PHE A 51 3.16 -1.93 -1.42
CA PHE A 51 2.76 -0.82 -0.55
C PHE A 51 1.28 -0.95 -0.19
N THR A 52 0.87 -0.24 0.85
CA THR A 52 -0.49 -0.28 1.37
C THR A 52 -1.16 1.07 1.18
N ILE A 53 -2.46 1.04 0.90
CA ILE A 53 -3.35 2.18 0.84
C ILE A 53 -4.46 1.98 1.85
N MET A 54 -4.85 3.05 2.54
CA MET A 54 -5.93 3.03 3.51
C MET A 54 -6.94 4.12 3.21
N CYS A 55 -8.22 3.82 3.35
CA CYS A 55 -9.30 4.79 3.41
C CYS A 55 -9.53 5.16 4.89
N GLU A 56 -9.27 6.41 5.24
CA GLU A 56 -9.44 6.96 6.59
C GLU A 56 -10.92 7.21 6.90
N ASP A 57 -11.26 7.36 8.19
CA ASP A 57 -12.64 7.62 8.65
C ASP A 57 -13.28 8.88 8.03
N ASP A 58 -12.46 9.84 7.57
CA ASP A 58 -12.91 11.06 6.88
C ASP A 58 -13.05 10.89 5.36
N GLY A 59 -12.83 9.68 4.84
CA GLY A 59 -12.86 9.33 3.42
C GLY A 59 -11.55 9.63 2.68
N THR A 60 -10.51 10.11 3.36
CA THR A 60 -9.21 10.36 2.74
C THR A 60 -8.51 9.05 2.41
N ILE A 61 -8.06 8.90 1.18
CA ILE A 61 -7.25 7.76 0.75
C ILE A 61 -5.78 8.14 0.82
N SER A 62 -5.00 7.40 1.60
CA SER A 62 -3.59 7.71 1.86
C SER A 62 -2.71 6.46 1.77
N PRO A 63 -1.43 6.61 1.36
CA PRO A 63 -0.45 5.53 1.44
C PRO A 63 0.00 5.29 2.88
N TYR A 64 0.31 4.03 3.20
CA TYR A 64 0.77 3.58 4.51
C TYR A 64 1.94 2.60 4.37
N TYR A 65 2.80 2.57 5.40
CA TYR A 65 3.86 1.58 5.55
C TYR A 65 3.77 0.90 6.91
N THR A 66 4.10 -0.39 6.93
CA THR A 66 4.16 -1.17 8.17
C THR A 66 5.59 -1.21 8.68
N THR A 67 5.79 -0.85 9.94
CA THR A 67 7.04 -1.07 10.68
C THR A 67 6.87 -2.24 11.63
N ILE A 68 7.92 -3.05 11.82
CA ILE A 68 7.85 -4.21 12.71
C ILE A 68 8.79 -4.00 13.89
N ARG A 69 8.23 -3.93 15.09
CA ARG A 69 9.01 -3.83 16.33
C ARG A 69 8.60 -4.93 17.29
N ASN A 70 9.57 -5.72 17.74
CA ASN A 70 9.36 -6.85 18.67
C ASN A 70 8.27 -7.84 18.21
N GLY A 71 8.18 -8.08 16.89
CA GLY A 71 7.17 -8.96 16.30
C GLY A 71 5.77 -8.36 16.16
N CYS A 72 5.58 -7.08 16.50
CA CYS A 72 4.33 -6.35 16.32
C CYS A 72 4.45 -5.41 15.11
N GLY A 73 3.51 -5.52 14.17
CA GLY A 73 3.37 -4.60 13.05
C GLY A 73 2.64 -3.33 13.47
N THR A 74 3.09 -2.18 13.00
CA THR A 74 2.41 -0.89 13.17
C THR A 74 2.36 -0.18 11.83
N ASP A 75 1.15 0.13 11.39
CA ASP A 75 0.91 0.89 10.16
C ASP A 75 1.04 2.39 10.44
N ASN A 76 1.79 3.07 9.58
CA ASN A 76 2.09 4.49 9.67
C ASN A 76 1.72 5.16 8.35
N LYS A 77 1.07 6.31 8.44
CA LYS A 77 0.71 7.12 7.27
C LYS A 77 1.99 7.63 6.59
N ALA A 78 2.06 7.44 5.28
CA ALA A 78 3.10 8.02 4.43
C ALA A 78 2.58 9.27 3.73
N LYS A 79 3.49 10.13 3.26
CA LYS A 79 3.18 11.31 2.45
C LYS A 79 3.09 10.97 0.96
N SER A 80 3.65 9.83 0.56
CA SER A 80 3.69 9.35 -0.83
C SER A 80 3.82 7.83 -0.88
N ILE A 81 3.53 7.24 -2.04
CA ILE A 81 3.76 5.82 -2.33
C ILE A 81 5.26 5.50 -2.27
N ILE A 82 6.14 6.37 -2.78
CA ILE A 82 7.59 6.23 -2.65
C ILE A 82 8.00 6.09 -1.18
N GLU A 83 7.52 6.99 -0.31
CA GLU A 83 7.84 6.94 1.12
C GLU A 83 7.29 5.65 1.76
N ALA A 84 6.08 5.22 1.37
CA ALA A 84 5.52 3.98 1.85
C ALA A 84 6.38 2.75 1.47
N ILE A 85 6.88 2.69 0.24
CA ILE A 85 7.75 1.62 -0.25
C ILE A 85 9.13 1.64 0.43
N GLU A 86 9.69 2.82 0.65
CA GLU A 86 11.03 3.00 1.23
C GLU A 86 11.07 2.67 2.72
N LEU A 87 10.00 3.02 3.45
CA LEU A 87 9.93 2.86 4.91
C LEU A 87 9.29 1.55 5.37
N SER A 88 8.70 0.76 4.46
CA SER A 88 8.10 -0.52 4.82
C SER A 88 9.17 -1.55 5.19
N ASP A 89 9.04 -2.11 6.39
CA ASP A 89 9.92 -3.16 6.94
C ASP A 89 9.56 -4.56 6.42
N TRP A 90 8.91 -4.65 5.27
CA TRP A 90 8.33 -5.92 4.80
C TRP A 90 9.41 -7.02 4.76
N TYR A 91 9.03 -8.23 5.19
CA TYR A 91 9.88 -9.32 5.74
C TYR A 91 11.07 -9.82 4.87
N GLY A 92 11.39 -9.19 3.74
CA GLY A 92 12.54 -9.49 2.89
C GLY A 92 13.71 -8.50 2.95
N ARG A 93 13.60 -7.33 3.60
CA ARG A 93 14.69 -6.32 3.59
C ARG A 93 15.61 -6.31 4.82
N ASN A 94 15.20 -6.90 5.95
CA ASN A 94 15.90 -6.74 7.23
C ASN A 94 16.60 -8.02 7.76
N GLU A 95 17.15 -8.87 6.88
CA GLU A 95 18.09 -9.93 7.31
C GLU A 95 19.58 -9.58 7.08
N ASN A 96 19.93 -8.36 6.64
CA ASN A 96 21.33 -8.03 6.30
C ASN A 96 21.85 -6.67 6.77
N THR A 97 21.45 -6.19 7.94
CA THR A 97 22.20 -5.15 8.66
C THR A 97 22.88 -5.77 9.88
N LYS A 98 24.13 -6.19 9.64
CA LYS A 98 25.12 -6.61 10.64
C LYS A 98 25.37 -5.55 11.71
#